data_AF-F3GJI1-F1
#
_entry.id   AF-F3GJI1-F1
#
_cell.length_a   1.000
_cell.length_b   1.000
_cell.length_c   1.000
_cell.angle_alpha   90.00
_cell.angle_beta   90.00
_cell.angle_gamma   90.00
#
_symmetry.space_group_name_H-M   'P 1'
#
loop_
_entity.id
_entity.type
_entity.pdbx_description
1 polymer ?
#
loop_
_entity_poly.entity_id
_entity_poly.type
_entity_poly.pdbx_seq_one_letter_code
_entity_poly.pdbx_strand_id
1 'polypeptide(L)'
;IGEGIQAQRLQPILDVAMARFESDQALRAQLHARDQQLAERKRIELAKGLLMKMKDCNEEDAYTLMRRQAMSRQQKLIQVAEQIIAMSELLG
;
A
#
# COMPACT_ATOMS: atom_id res chain seq x y z
N ILE A 1 -49.43 15.20 22.72
CA ILE A 1 -49.08 15.11 21.27
C ILE A 1 -47.66 15.67 21.16
N GLY A 2 -46.60 14.85 21.24
CA GLY A 2 -45.25 15.42 21.40
C GLY A 2 -44.03 14.58 21.06
N GLU A 3 -44.11 13.24 21.03
CA GLU A 3 -42.89 12.42 20.91
C GLU A 3 -42.68 11.78 19.52
N GLY A 4 -43.71 11.67 18.68
CA GLY A 4 -43.61 11.02 17.36
C GLY A 4 -42.87 11.83 16.29
N ILE A 5 -42.74 13.15 16.43
CA ILE A 5 -42.14 14.03 15.40
C ILE A 5 -40.61 14.05 15.49
N GLN A 6 -40.01 13.72 16.65
CA GLN A 6 -38.56 13.74 16.82
C GLN A 6 -37.89 12.50 16.21
N ALA A 7 -38.46 11.30 16.41
CA ALA A 7 -37.92 10.06 15.84
C ALA A 7 -37.92 10.06 14.31
N GLN A 8 -38.99 10.56 13.67
CA GLN A 8 -39.12 10.58 12.20
C GLN A 8 -38.12 11.52 11.51
N ARG A 9 -37.58 12.51 12.22
CA ARG A 9 -36.55 13.44 11.70
C ARG A 9 -35.12 12.98 12.00
N LEU A 10 -34.94 12.08 12.97
CA LEU A 10 -33.63 11.54 13.32
C LEU A 10 -33.11 10.55 12.26
N GLN A 11 -34.00 9.73 11.69
CA GLN A 11 -33.65 8.75 10.64
C GLN A 11 -32.90 9.39 9.45
N PRO A 12 -33.45 10.41 8.75
CA PRO A 12 -32.76 11.02 7.61
C PRO A 12 -31.47 11.78 8.01
N ILE A 13 -31.38 12.30 9.23
CA ILE A 13 -30.15 12.95 9.72
C ILE A 13 -29.05 11.90 9.93
N LEU A 14 -29.40 10.75 10.52
CA LEU A 14 -28.49 9.62 10.68
C LEU A 14 -28.06 9.04 9.33
N ASP A 15 -28.99 8.90 8.38
CA ASP A 15 -28.68 8.42 7.03
C ASP A 15 -27.68 9.34 6.31
N VAL A 16 -27.88 10.66 6.39
CA VAL A 16 -26.94 11.64 5.84
C VAL A 16 -25.60 11.61 6.57
N ALA A 17 -25.59 11.47 7.89
CA ALA A 17 -24.37 11.37 8.69
C ALA A 17 -23.57 10.10 8.34
N MET A 18 -24.24 8.94 8.16
CA MET A 18 -23.63 7.69 7.73
C MET A 18 -23.04 7.82 6.33
N ALA A 19 -23.80 8.36 5.37
CA ALA A 19 -23.32 8.56 4.00
C ALA A 19 -22.09 9.48 3.94
N ARG A 20 -22.06 10.55 4.76
CA ARG A 20 -20.89 11.43 4.88
C ARG A 20 -19.70 10.70 5.49
N PHE A 21 -19.93 9.92 6.54
CA PHE A 21 -18.87 9.16 7.20
C PHE A 21 -18.25 8.11 6.28
N GLU A 22 -19.07 7.37 5.51
CA GLU A 22 -18.60 6.42 4.51
C GLU A 22 -17.78 7.11 3.41
N SER A 23 -18.23 8.27 2.93
CA SER A 23 -17.50 9.07 1.94
C SER A 23 -16.14 9.53 2.46
N ASP A 24 -16.09 10.03 3.69
CA ASP A 24 -14.85 10.46 4.34
C ASP A 24 -13.90 9.28 4.57
N GLN A 25 -14.41 8.12 4.98
CA GLN A 25 -13.59 6.91 5.11
C GLN A 25 -13.02 6.46 3.76
N ALA A 26 -13.84 6.45 2.71
CA ALA A 26 -13.40 6.08 1.37
C ALA A 26 -12.31 7.04 0.86
N LEU A 27 -12.44 8.33 1.10
CA LEU A 27 -11.43 9.32 0.71
C LEU A 27 -10.12 9.12 1.48
N ARG A 28 -10.18 8.90 2.79
CA ARG A 28 -8.99 8.58 3.62
C ARG A 28 -8.31 7.30 3.15
N ALA A 29 -9.09 6.26 2.85
CA ALA A 29 -8.56 5.00 2.33
C ALA A 29 -7.84 5.20 0.99
N GLN A 30 -8.38 6.04 0.10
CA GLN A 30 -7.73 6.38 -1.17
C GLN A 30 -6.41 7.12 -0.97
N LEU A 31 -6.36 8.09 -0.04
CA LEU A 31 -5.12 8.78 0.31
C LEU A 31 -4.06 7.80 0.83
N HIS A 32 -4.44 6.95 1.80
CA HIS A 32 -3.53 5.93 2.33
C HIS A 32 -3.04 4.96 1.25
N ALA A 33 -3.91 4.52 0.34
CA ALA A 33 -3.50 3.64 -0.75
C ALA A 33 -2.51 4.32 -1.71
N ARG A 34 -2.67 5.62 -1.97
CA ARG A 34 -1.75 6.40 -2.81
C ARG A 34 -0.39 6.59 -2.15
N ASP A 35 -0.37 6.91 -0.86
CA ASP A 35 0.87 7.05 -0.10
C ASP A 35 1.62 5.72 -0.03
N GLN A 36 0.90 4.61 0.16
CA GLN A 36 1.48 3.26 0.12
C GLN A 36 2.11 2.96 -1.24
N GLN A 37 1.44 3.24 -2.35
CA GLN A 37 1.99 3.01 -3.69
C GLN A 37 3.30 3.77 -3.93
N LEU A 38 3.41 5.02 -3.45
CA LEU A 38 4.64 5.80 -3.54
C LEU A 38 5.76 5.21 -2.68
N ALA A 39 5.45 4.80 -1.45
CA ALA A 39 6.40 4.15 -0.56
C ALA A 39 6.92 2.83 -1.15
N GLU A 40 6.03 2.00 -1.71
CA GLU A 40 6.38 0.73 -2.35
C GLU A 40 7.35 0.94 -3.53
N ARG A 41 7.08 1.93 -4.40
CA ARG A 41 7.99 2.26 -5.51
C ARG A 41 9.38 2.62 -5.01
N LYS A 42 9.49 3.49 -4.01
CA LYS A 42 10.80 3.89 -3.45
C LYS A 42 11.58 2.68 -2.91
N ARG A 43 10.91 1.77 -2.23
CA ARG A 43 11.51 0.53 -1.70
C ARG A 43 11.97 -0.39 -2.82
N ILE A 44 11.18 -0.56 -3.87
CA ILE A 44 11.57 -1.37 -5.04
C ILE A 44 12.80 -0.79 -5.75
N GLU A 45 12.85 0.53 -5.96
CA GLU A 45 14.02 1.20 -6.54
C GLU A 45 15.27 1.01 -5.69
N LEU A 46 15.15 1.16 -4.38
CA LEU A 46 16.28 0.96 -3.45
C LEU A 46 16.78 -0.50 -3.48
N ALA A 47 15.86 -1.47 -3.48
CA ALA A 47 16.22 -2.88 -3.59
C ALA A 47 16.90 -3.21 -4.92
N LYS A 48 16.44 -2.64 -6.05
CA LYS A 48 17.14 -2.78 -7.35
C LYS A 48 18.56 -2.23 -7.26
N GLY A 49 18.74 -1.02 -6.74
CA GLY A 49 20.07 -0.40 -6.60
C GLY A 49 21.03 -1.21 -5.71
N LEU A 50 20.52 -1.83 -4.63
CA LEU A 50 21.29 -2.76 -3.81
C LEU A 50 21.65 -4.04 -4.57
N LEU A 51 20.67 -4.63 -5.26
CA LEU A 51 20.87 -5.86 -6.02
C LEU A 51 21.88 -5.67 -7.16
N MET A 52 21.81 -4.54 -7.86
CA MET A 52 22.80 -4.14 -8.88
C MET A 52 24.21 -4.13 -8.32
N LYS A 53 24.41 -3.54 -7.13
CA LYS A 53 25.73 -3.52 -6.46
C LYS A 53 26.19 -4.90 -5.99
N MET A 54 25.27 -5.73 -5.49
CA MET A 54 25.60 -7.06 -4.96
C MET A 54 25.86 -8.10 -6.05
N LYS A 55 25.23 -7.97 -7.22
CA LYS A 55 25.27 -8.94 -8.32
C LYS A 55 26.02 -8.45 -9.55
N ASP A 56 26.53 -7.21 -9.51
CA ASP A 56 27.17 -6.53 -10.64
C ASP A 56 26.32 -6.63 -11.92
N CYS A 57 25.06 -6.23 -11.80
CA CYS A 57 24.09 -6.29 -12.90
C CYS A 57 23.44 -4.93 -13.17
N ASN A 58 22.87 -4.79 -14.37
CA ASN A 58 22.12 -3.58 -14.73
C ASN A 58 20.71 -3.58 -14.10
N GLU A 59 20.00 -2.48 -14.27
CA GLU A 59 18.66 -2.30 -13.69
C GLU A 59 17.62 -3.30 -14.22
N GLU A 60 17.67 -3.61 -15.52
CA GLU A 60 16.74 -4.53 -16.19
C GLU A 60 16.90 -5.96 -15.66
N ASP A 61 18.16 -6.39 -15.50
CA ASP A 61 18.52 -7.67 -14.92
C ASP A 61 18.08 -7.76 -13.45
N ALA A 62 18.34 -6.70 -12.67
CA ALA A 62 17.91 -6.63 -11.27
C ALA A 62 16.38 -6.75 -11.14
N TYR A 63 15.62 -6.01 -11.95
CA TYR A 63 14.17 -6.08 -11.97
C TYR A 63 13.67 -7.47 -12.38
N THR A 64 14.28 -8.07 -13.41
CA THR A 64 13.93 -9.41 -13.89
C THR A 64 14.17 -10.47 -12.81
N LEU A 65 15.29 -10.39 -12.10
CA LEU A 65 15.61 -11.28 -10.98
C LEU A 65 14.60 -11.14 -9.84
N MET A 66 14.29 -9.91 -9.42
CA MET A 66 13.29 -9.65 -8.38
C MET A 66 11.91 -10.18 -8.79
N ARG A 67 11.50 -9.94 -10.04
CA ARG A 67 10.22 -10.41 -10.58
C ARG A 67 10.16 -11.93 -10.63
N ARG A 68 11.23 -12.59 -11.09
CA ARG A 68 11.33 -14.05 -11.12
C ARG A 68 11.23 -14.64 -9.71
N GLN A 69 11.89 -14.04 -8.72
CA GLN A 69 11.81 -14.47 -7.33
C GLN A 69 10.40 -14.28 -6.76
N ALA A 70 9.76 -13.13 -7.05
CA ALA A 70 8.39 -12.86 -6.63
C ALA A 70 7.43 -13.91 -7.18
N MET A 71 7.53 -14.24 -8.48
CA MET A 71 6.74 -15.30 -9.11
C MET A 71 7.01 -16.68 -8.52
N SER A 72 8.28 -17.05 -8.34
CA SER A 72 8.65 -18.36 -7.79
C SER A 72 8.18 -18.58 -6.36
N ARG A 73 8.02 -17.50 -5.58
CA ARG A 73 7.55 -17.55 -4.18
C ARG A 73 6.08 -17.17 -4.03
N GLN A 74 5.39 -16.86 -5.12
CA GLN A 74 4.02 -16.34 -5.12
C GLN A 74 3.84 -15.13 -4.18
N GLN A 75 4.85 -14.26 -4.16
CA GLN A 75 4.93 -13.07 -3.34
C GLN A 75 4.78 -11.80 -4.18
N LYS A 76 4.39 -10.70 -3.54
CA LYS A 76 4.40 -9.38 -4.19
C LYS A 76 5.84 -8.91 -4.40
N LEU A 77 6.08 -8.13 -5.45
CA LEU A 77 7.41 -7.57 -5.75
C LEU A 77 7.98 -6.76 -4.59
N ILE A 78 7.13 -5.99 -3.88
CA ILE A 78 7.53 -5.24 -2.68
C ILE A 78 8.07 -6.15 -1.58
N GLN A 79 7.49 -7.34 -1.37
CA GLN A 79 7.97 -8.26 -0.33
C GLN A 79 9.35 -8.81 -0.65
N VAL A 80 9.67 -9.00 -1.93
CA VAL A 80 11.02 -9.35 -2.38
C VAL A 80 11.97 -8.18 -2.21
N ALA A 81 11.53 -6.96 -2.52
CA ALA A 81 12.32 -5.75 -2.29
C ALA A 81 12.71 -5.59 -0.82
N GLU A 82 11.77 -5.70 0.11
CA GLU A 82 12.06 -5.62 1.56
C GLU A 82 13.02 -6.73 2.02
N GLN A 83 12.90 -7.95 1.48
CA GLN A 83 13.84 -9.03 1.81
C GLN A 83 15.27 -8.72 1.36
N ILE A 84 15.45 -8.12 0.18
CA ILE A 84 16.76 -7.71 -0.32
C ILE A 84 17.34 -6.59 0.54
N ILE A 85 16.51 -5.61 0.92
CA ILE A 85 16.91 -4.50 1.79
C ILE A 85 17.35 -5.03 3.15
N ALA A 86 16.52 -5.84 3.80
CA ALA A 86 16.83 -6.44 5.10
C ALA A 86 18.11 -7.29 5.04
N MET A 87 18.32 -8.05 3.96
CA MET A 87 19.54 -8.82 3.77
C MET A 87 20.78 -7.91 3.63
N SER A 88 20.65 -6.78 2.93
CA SER A 88 21.75 -5.81 2.79
C SER A 88 22.09 -5.12 4.10
N GLU A 89 21.09 -4.85 4.96
CA GLU A 89 21.28 -4.26 6.28
C GLU A 89 21.94 -5.23 7.26
N LEU A 90 21.78 -6.54 7.06
CA LEU A 90 22.41 -7.58 7.88
C LEU A 90 23.85 -7.92 7.46
N LEU A 91 24.20 -7.69 6.20
CA LEU A 91 25.52 -8.02 5.61
C LEU A 91 26.47 -6.81 5.52
N GLY A 92 25.97 -5.59 5.74
CA GLY A 92 26.74 -4.36 5.85
C GLY A 92 27.22 -4.10 7.28
#